data_AF-A0A6B0STY7-F1
#
_entry.id   AF-A0A6B0STY7-F1
#
_cell.length_a   1.000
_cell.length_b   1.000
_cell.length_c   1.000
_cell.angle_alpha   90.00
_cell.angle_beta   90.00
_cell.angle_gamma   90.00
#
_symmetry.space_group_name_H-M   'P 1'
#
loop_
_entity.id
_entity.type
_entity.pdbx_description
1 polymer ?
#
loop_
_entity_poly.entity_id
_entity_poly.type
_entity_poly.pdbx_seq_one_letter_code
_entity_poly.pdbx_strand_id
1 'polypeptide(L)' 'MTDPIDPPKADPLDVDEETSVSPRPYADLVTGVMEARDCARPVAEDWVDEHGREAAERFLLARWA' A
#
# COMPACT_ATOMS: atom_id res chain seq x y z
N MET A 1 6.88 -49.61 20.75
CA MET A 1 7.92 -48.57 20.66
C MET A 1 7.58 -47.75 19.43
N THR A 2 7.00 -46.58 19.63
CA THR A 2 6.67 -45.66 18.54
C THR A 2 7.56 -44.45 18.74
N ASP A 3 8.47 -44.26 17.80
CA ASP A 3 9.40 -43.13 17.77
C ASP A 3 8.59 -41.82 17.64
N PRO A 4 8.85 -40.78 18.45
CA PRO A 4 8.15 -39.51 18.30
C PRO A 4 8.67 -38.83 17.03
N ILE A 5 7.81 -38.68 16.04
CA ILE A 5 8.11 -37.88 14.85
C ILE A 5 8.37 -36.45 15.31
N ASP A 6 9.64 -36.04 15.27
CA ASP A 6 10.06 -34.65 15.45
C ASP A 6 9.36 -33.83 14.36
N PRO A 7 8.50 -32.85 14.70
CA PRO A 7 7.91 -32.00 13.69
C PRO A 7 9.05 -31.27 12.97
N PRO A 8 9.01 -31.12 11.64
CA PRO A 8 10.07 -30.41 10.94
C PRO A 8 10.21 -29.04 11.59
N LYS A 9 11.41 -28.75 12.12
CA LYS A 9 11.75 -27.41 12.59
C LYS A 9 11.40 -26.48 11.46
N ALA A 10 10.30 -25.75 11.62
CA ALA A 10 9.97 -24.65 10.76
C ALA A 10 11.20 -23.75 10.83
N ASP A 11 11.95 -23.72 9.73
CA ASP A 11 12.91 -22.66 9.48
C ASP A 11 12.17 -21.38 9.83
N PRO A 12 12.63 -20.59 10.82
CA PRO A 12 12.09 -19.26 10.97
C PRO A 12 12.58 -18.56 9.72
N LEU A 13 11.75 -18.59 8.67
CA LEU A 13 11.62 -17.41 7.86
C LEU A 13 11.37 -16.32 8.89
N ASP A 14 12.44 -15.61 9.18
CA ASP A 14 12.50 -14.31 9.82
C ASP A 14 11.68 -13.40 8.90
N VAL A 15 10.37 -13.62 8.94
CA VAL A 15 9.39 -12.69 8.41
C VAL A 15 9.40 -11.61 9.47
N ASP A 16 10.37 -10.71 9.31
CA ASP A 16 10.53 -9.46 10.05
C ASP A 16 9.15 -8.93 10.41
N GLU A 17 8.80 -9.18 11.68
CA GLU A 17 7.66 -8.60 12.33
C GLU A 17 7.89 -7.09 12.28
N GLU A 18 6.95 -6.38 11.67
CA GLU A 18 6.84 -4.92 11.77
C GLU A 18 7.68 -4.06 10.80
N THR A 19 7.83 -4.48 9.55
CA THR A 19 7.48 -3.48 8.52
C THR A 19 5.96 -3.49 8.40
N SER A 20 5.30 -2.84 9.38
CA SER A 20 3.99 -2.26 9.17
C SER A 20 4.17 -1.14 8.14
N VAL A 21 4.46 -1.52 6.90
CA VAL A 21 4.13 -0.70 5.74
C VAL A 21 2.62 -0.71 5.74
N SER A 22 2.03 0.18 6.55
CA SER A 22 0.87 0.91 6.05
C SER A 22 1.26 1.26 4.62
N PRO A 23 0.68 0.65 3.58
CA PRO A 23 1.08 0.95 2.22
C PRO A 23 0.87 2.46 2.15
N ARG A 24 1.97 3.23 2.06
CA ARG A 24 1.85 4.69 1.93
C ARG A 24 0.97 4.83 0.71
N PRO A 25 -0.32 5.22 0.84
CA PRO A 25 -1.27 4.80 -0.18
C PRO A 25 -0.78 5.26 -1.53
N TYR A 26 -0.14 6.44 -1.57
CA TYR A 26 0.73 6.81 -2.67
C TYR A 26 1.89 7.69 -2.17
N ALA A 27 3.13 7.23 -2.29
CA ALA A 27 4.31 8.10 -2.17
C ALA A 27 4.28 9.20 -3.26
N ASP A 28 3.55 8.95 -4.34
CA ASP A 28 3.29 9.85 -5.46
C ASP A 28 1.77 10.02 -5.67
N LEU A 29 1.21 11.10 -5.14
CA LEU A 29 -0.25 11.36 -5.18
C LEU A 29 -0.80 11.40 -6.59
N VAL A 30 0.01 11.85 -7.54
CA VAL A 30 -0.36 11.90 -8.96
C VAL A 30 -0.62 10.48 -9.47
N THR A 31 0.30 9.55 -9.25
CA THR A 31 0.12 8.13 -9.60
C THR A 31 -1.13 7.55 -8.95
N GLY A 32 -1.39 7.89 -7.69
CA GLY A 32 -2.61 7.44 -7.02
C GLY A 32 -3.88 7.98 -7.63
N VAL A 33 -3.90 9.26 -7.97
CA VAL A 33 -5.05 9.88 -8.63
C VAL A 33 -5.23 9.31 -10.03
N MET A 34 -4.16 9.02 -10.76
CA MET A 34 -4.23 8.32 -12.05
C MET A 34 -4.93 6.97 -11.92
N GLU A 35 -4.50 6.13 -10.99
CA GLU A 35 -5.10 4.81 -10.78
C GLU A 35 -6.53 4.89 -10.25
N ALA A 36 -6.80 5.83 -9.33
CA ALA A 36 -8.11 5.99 -8.73
C ALA A 36 -9.16 6.53 -9.72
N ARG A 37 -8.73 7.34 -10.68
CA ARG A 37 -9.61 7.99 -11.67
C ARG A 37 -9.50 7.43 -13.08
N ASP A 38 -8.62 6.45 -13.30
CA ASP A 38 -8.27 5.92 -14.62
C ASP A 38 -7.97 7.04 -15.63
N CYS A 39 -7.08 7.97 -15.23
CA CYS A 39 -6.78 9.16 -16.02
C CYS A 39 -5.29 9.30 -16.36
N ALA A 40 -5.01 10.12 -17.36
CA ALA A 40 -3.64 10.43 -17.75
C ALA A 40 -2.95 11.30 -16.69
N ARG A 41 -1.63 11.15 -16.55
CA ARG A 41 -0.79 11.91 -15.62
C ARG A 41 -1.05 13.43 -15.58
N PRO A 42 -1.11 14.17 -16.71
CA PRO A 42 -1.34 15.61 -16.64
C PRO A 42 -2.70 15.98 -16.02
N VAL A 43 -3.72 15.12 -16.17
CA VAL A 43 -5.03 15.31 -15.55
C VAL A 43 -4.98 15.05 -14.05
N ALA A 44 -4.19 14.07 -13.63
CA ALA A 44 -3.96 13.80 -12.22
C ALA A 44 -3.11 14.90 -11.55
N GLU A 45 -2.10 15.43 -12.23
CA GLU A 45 -1.28 16.56 -11.78
C GLU A 45 -2.13 17.82 -11.57
N ASP A 46 -2.93 18.18 -12.57
CA ASP A 46 -3.87 19.31 -12.50
C ASP A 46 -4.86 19.16 -11.35
N TRP A 47 -5.38 17.95 -11.13
CA TRP A 47 -6.31 17.70 -10.05
C TRP A 47 -5.67 17.80 -8.65
N VAL A 48 -4.45 17.29 -8.49
CA VAL A 48 -3.68 17.41 -7.23
C VAL A 48 -3.32 18.87 -6.95
N ASP A 49 -3.02 19.66 -7.99
CA ASP A 49 -2.77 21.09 -7.87
C ASP A 49 -4.04 21.86 -7.47
N GLU A 50 -5.17 21.58 -8.14
CA GLU A 50 -6.47 22.24 -7.90
C GLU A 50 -7.02 21.96 -6.49
N HIS A 51 -6.94 20.70 -6.03
CA HIS A 51 -7.51 20.29 -4.75
C HIS A 51 -6.51 20.37 -3.59
N GLY A 52 -5.23 20.39 -3.91
CA GLY A 52 -4.15 20.34 -2.95
C GLY A 52 -3.88 18.93 -2.42
N ARG A 53 -2.66 18.79 -1.86
CA ARG A 53 -2.09 17.54 -1.36
C ARG A 53 -3.00 16.81 -0.37
N GLU A 54 -3.50 17.53 0.62
CA GLU A 54 -4.32 17.00 1.71
C GLU A 54 -5.66 16.43 1.24
N ALA A 55 -6.28 17.03 0.22
CA ALA A 55 -7.51 16.53 -0.35
C ALA A 55 -7.26 15.29 -1.21
N ALA A 56 -6.14 15.27 -1.96
CA ALA A 56 -5.72 14.10 -2.72
C ALA A 56 -5.42 12.88 -1.82
N GLU A 57 -4.74 13.10 -0.69
CA GLU A 57 -4.49 12.05 0.30
C GLU A 57 -5.81 11.47 0.86
N ARG A 58 -6.77 12.34 1.24
CA ARG A 58 -8.09 11.90 1.72
C ARG A 58 -8.89 11.16 0.66
N PHE A 59 -8.84 11.62 -0.58
CA PHE A 59 -9.51 10.98 -1.71
C PHE A 59 -8.98 9.55 -1.94
N LEU A 60 -7.66 9.37 -1.90
CA LEU A 60 -7.03 8.07 -2.08
C LEU A 60 -7.30 7.14 -0.89
N LEU A 61 -7.26 7.67 0.33
CA LEU A 61 -7.64 6.91 1.52
C LEU A 61 -9.09 6.43 1.46
N ALA A 62 -10.03 7.27 1.04
CA ALA A 62 -11.45 6.91 0.97
C ALA A 62 -11.78 5.82 -0.07
N ARG A 63 -10.94 5.64 -1.10
CA ARG A 63 -11.13 4.60 -2.11
C ARG A 63 -10.74 3.21 -1.64
N TRP A 64 -9.73 3.13 -0.78
CA TRP A 64 -9.13 1.87 -0.33
C TRP A 64 -9.41 1.57 1.16
N ALA A 65 -10.29 2.34 1.79
CA ALA A 65 -10.80 2.12 3.15
C ALA A 65 -11.90 1.06 3.19
#